data_AF-A0A6P4EAF6-F1
#
_entry.id   AF-A0A6P4EAF6-F1
#
_cell.length_a   1.000
_cell.length_b   1.000
_cell.length_c   1.000
_cell.angle_alpha   90.00
_cell.angle_beta   90.00
_cell.angle_gamma   90.00
#
_symmetry.space_group_name_H-M   'P 1'
#
loop_
_entity.id
_entity.type
_entity.pdbx_description
1 polymer ?
#
loop_
_entity_poly.entity_id
_entity_poly.type
_entity_poly.pdbx_seq_one_letter_code
_entity_poly.pdbx_strand_id
1 'polypeptide(L)'
;MDLPSSIIIIALSLTFLSRGASEHPQLVFLNKIIEKLDEFDEVRTMLVLHHNESRNCALHGFHQTKIPTLRFDQLAIVEVRKHFNHNAVSLVCICNDSDTSLLDTLAEDTDNMRQEPIILWIQANVTQQLLNEISNQSEKHDFLFMLILEWGKILINQ
;
A
#
# COMPACT_ATOMS: atom_id res chain seq x y z
N MET A 1 24.50 -12.12 -15.05
CA MET A 1 23.89 -13.19 -14.24
C MET A 1 22.68 -12.57 -13.60
N ASP A 2 21.54 -12.71 -14.26
CA ASP A 2 20.25 -12.25 -13.71
C ASP A 2 19.86 -13.25 -12.62
N LEU A 3 19.93 -12.82 -11.36
CA LEU A 3 19.17 -13.52 -10.34
C LEU A 3 17.70 -13.37 -10.75
N PRO A 4 16.89 -14.44 -10.76
CA PRO A 4 15.45 -14.27 -10.87
C PRO A 4 15.04 -13.30 -9.75
N SER A 5 14.49 -12.16 -10.11
CA SER A 5 13.97 -11.17 -9.17
C SER A 5 12.83 -11.84 -8.40
N SER A 6 13.15 -12.43 -7.24
CA SER A 6 12.15 -13.05 -6.39
C SER A 6 11.27 -11.96 -5.79
N ILE A 7 10.01 -11.92 -6.20
CA ILE A 7 8.99 -11.05 -5.59
C ILE A 7 8.73 -11.55 -4.17
N ILE A 8 8.80 -10.66 -3.19
CA ILE A 8 8.44 -10.95 -1.81
C ILE A 8 7.06 -10.35 -1.55
N ILE A 9 6.04 -11.22 -1.48
CA ILE A 9 4.69 -10.87 -1.07
C ILE A 9 4.43 -11.46 0.31
N ILE A 10 4.13 -10.60 1.29
CA ILE A 10 3.68 -11.02 2.62
C ILE A 10 2.23 -10.57 2.79
N ALA A 11 1.33 -11.49 3.15
CA ALA A 11 -0.06 -11.16 3.44
C ALA A 11 -0.36 -11.33 4.94
N LEU A 12 -0.87 -10.28 5.58
CA LEU A 12 -1.23 -10.26 7.00
C LEU A 12 -2.71 -9.86 7.15
N SER A 13 -3.50 -10.73 7.79
CA SER A 13 -4.88 -10.40 8.15
C SER A 13 -4.92 -9.69 9.51
N LEU A 14 -5.50 -8.49 9.54
CA LEU A 14 -5.53 -7.63 10.73
C LEU A 14 -6.79 -7.82 11.59
N THR A 15 -7.61 -8.83 11.28
CA THR A 15 -8.91 -9.11 11.94
C THR A 15 -8.82 -9.33 13.46
N PHE A 16 -7.68 -9.79 13.96
CA PHE A 16 -7.45 -10.02 15.40
C PHE A 16 -7.02 -8.77 16.19
N LEU A 17 -6.74 -7.64 15.55
CA LEU A 17 -6.27 -6.42 16.22
C LEU A 17 -7.37 -5.64 16.97
N SER A 18 -8.58 -6.19 17.04
CA SER A 18 -9.77 -5.58 17.67
C SER A 18 -9.76 -5.54 19.21
N ARG A 19 -8.68 -5.93 19.89
CA ARG A 19 -8.57 -5.96 21.36
C ARG A 19 -7.69 -4.84 21.93
N GLY A 20 -7.97 -3.58 21.61
CA GLY A 20 -7.22 -2.43 22.15
C GLY A 20 -8.07 -1.16 22.30
N ALA A 21 -7.64 -0.24 23.17
CA ALA A 21 -8.33 1.01 23.51
C ALA A 21 -8.26 2.12 22.43
N SER A 22 -7.79 1.80 21.22
CA SER A 22 -7.69 2.76 20.11
C SER A 22 -8.93 2.65 19.22
N GLU A 23 -9.44 3.77 18.71
CA GLU A 23 -10.57 3.78 17.77
C GLU A 23 -10.21 3.09 16.43
N HIS A 24 -8.92 3.03 16.07
CA HIS A 24 -8.42 2.43 14.83
C HIS A 24 -7.12 1.62 15.04
N PRO A 25 -7.17 0.48 15.76
CA PRO A 25 -5.97 -0.31 16.10
C PRO A 25 -5.20 -0.80 14.86
N GLN A 26 -5.88 -1.00 13.74
CA GLN A 26 -5.29 -1.36 12.46
C GLN A 26 -4.41 -0.24 11.87
N LEU A 27 -4.79 1.03 12.04
CA LEU A 27 -3.97 2.17 11.61
C LEU A 27 -2.76 2.37 12.53
N VAL A 28 -2.92 2.07 13.83
CA VAL A 28 -1.78 2.04 14.77
C VAL A 28 -0.77 0.97 14.35
N PHE A 29 -1.23 -0.20 13.92
CA PHE A 29 -0.36 -1.25 13.41
C PHE A 29 0.34 -0.85 12.11
N LEU A 30 -0.40 -0.25 11.16
CA LEU A 30 0.19 0.31 9.95
C LEU A 30 1.31 1.32 10.27
N ASN A 31 1.08 2.24 11.23
CA ASN A 31 2.10 3.20 11.64
C ASN A 31 3.36 2.50 12.18
N LYS A 32 3.21 1.43 12.96
CA LYS A 32 4.36 0.65 13.45
C LYS A 32 5.14 -0.03 12.33
N ILE A 33 4.45 -0.52 11.28
CA ILE A 33 5.13 -1.06 10.11
C ILE A 33 5.95 0.02 9.43
N ILE A 34 5.36 1.20 9.20
CA ILE A 34 6.06 2.33 8.57
C ILE A 34 7.26 2.77 9.41
N GLU A 35 7.13 2.84 10.73
CA GLU A 35 8.24 3.13 11.65
C GLU A 35 9.36 2.08 11.52
N LYS A 36 9.02 0.80 11.33
CA LYS A 36 10.03 -0.25 11.12
C LYS A 36 10.69 -0.20 9.75
N LEU A 37 9.97 0.22 8.72
CA LEU A 37 10.57 0.47 7.40
C LEU A 37 11.53 1.66 7.47
N ASP A 38 11.14 2.74 8.15
CA ASP A 38 11.98 3.93 8.36
C ASP A 38 13.24 3.63 9.19
N GLU A 39 13.12 2.80 10.23
CA GLU A 39 14.29 2.31 10.98
C GLU A 39 15.24 1.45 10.14
N PHE A 40 14.71 0.71 9.16
CA PHE A 40 15.48 -0.23 8.33
C PHE A 40 16.22 0.48 7.20
N ASP A 41 15.52 1.35 6.48
CA ASP A 41 16.06 2.13 5.37
C ASP A 41 15.31 3.48 5.28
N GLU A 42 15.93 4.52 5.87
CA GLU A 42 15.38 5.88 6.08
C GLU A 42 14.32 6.27 5.04
N VAL A 43 13.05 6.31 5.46
CA VAL A 43 11.93 6.61 4.56
C VAL A 43 11.78 8.12 4.46
N ARG A 44 12.10 8.67 3.29
CA ARG A 44 12.13 10.11 3.06
C ARG A 44 10.81 10.67 2.54
N THR A 45 10.00 9.84 1.90
CA THR A 45 8.69 10.21 1.35
C THR A 45 7.70 9.08 1.54
N MET A 46 6.46 9.41 1.85
CA MET A 46 5.36 8.46 1.81
C MET A 46 4.40 8.83 0.68
N LEU A 47 4.10 7.88 -0.19
CA LEU A 47 3.10 8.03 -1.24
C LEU A 47 1.80 7.37 -0.76
N VAL A 48 0.68 8.06 -0.87
CA VAL A 48 -0.64 7.49 -0.56
C VAL A 48 -1.53 7.60 -1.78
N LEU A 49 -1.80 6.45 -2.39
CA LEU A 49 -2.60 6.33 -3.59
C LEU A 49 -3.96 5.76 -3.24
N HIS A 50 -4.98 6.37 -3.81
CA HIS A 50 -6.36 5.93 -3.67
C HIS A 50 -7.12 6.21 -4.95
N HIS A 51 -8.12 5.40 -5.24
CA HIS A 51 -9.00 5.65 -6.37
C HIS A 51 -9.86 6.90 -6.11
N ASN A 52 -9.99 7.79 -7.08
CA ASN A 52 -10.73 9.06 -6.98
C ASN A 52 -12.20 8.90 -6.51
N GLU A 53 -12.84 7.80 -6.89
CA GLU A 53 -14.22 7.46 -6.51
C GLU A 53 -14.32 6.72 -5.17
N SER A 54 -13.18 6.26 -4.61
CA SER A 54 -13.16 5.52 -3.36
C SER A 54 -13.24 6.45 -2.16
N ARG A 55 -14.46 6.79 -1.74
CA ARG A 55 -14.73 7.68 -0.60
C ARG A 55 -14.54 7.04 0.78
N ASN A 56 -14.34 5.72 0.85
CA ASN A 56 -14.38 4.95 2.09
C ASN A 56 -13.02 4.36 2.49
N CYS A 57 -11.93 4.83 1.88
CA CYS A 57 -10.60 4.38 2.23
C CYS A 57 -10.19 4.91 3.61
N ALA A 58 -9.84 4.02 4.54
CA ALA A 58 -9.37 4.38 5.87
C ALA A 58 -8.04 5.16 5.84
N LEU A 59 -7.25 5.02 4.77
CA LEU A 59 -6.03 5.81 4.58
C LEU A 59 -6.29 7.31 4.37
N HIS A 60 -7.53 7.73 4.05
CA HIS A 60 -7.86 9.16 3.97
C HIS A 60 -7.65 9.88 5.31
N GLY A 61 -8.02 9.23 6.42
CA GLY A 61 -7.82 9.76 7.77
C GLY A 61 -6.46 9.44 8.40
N PHE A 62 -5.67 8.56 7.77
CA PHE A 62 -4.34 8.22 8.25
C PHE A 62 -3.41 9.42 8.07
N HIS A 63 -2.66 9.82 9.10
CA HIS A 63 -1.67 10.89 9.01
C HIS A 63 -0.44 10.54 9.84
N GLN A 64 0.74 10.70 9.25
CA GLN A 64 2.03 10.46 9.89
C GLN A 64 2.81 11.78 9.86
N THR A 65 3.34 12.20 11.00
CA THR A 65 3.87 13.57 11.18
C THR A 65 5.36 13.72 10.93
N LYS A 66 6.11 12.62 10.78
CA LYS A 66 7.57 12.64 10.64
C LYS A 66 8.04 12.55 9.18
N ILE A 67 7.26 11.90 8.33
CA ILE A 67 7.56 11.57 6.94
C ILE A 67 6.67 12.43 6.05
N PRO A 68 7.25 13.28 5.19
CA PRO A 68 6.49 14.02 4.18
C PRO A 68 5.62 13.08 3.35
N THR A 69 4.33 13.38 3.27
CA THR A 69 3.34 12.52 2.61
C THR A 69 2.77 13.20 1.38
N LEU A 70 2.88 12.55 0.22
CA LEU A 70 2.17 12.90 -1.00
C LEU A 70 0.92 12.06 -1.12
N ARG A 71 -0.19 12.69 -1.46
CA ARG A 71 -1.49 12.03 -1.63
C ARG A 71 -2.03 12.35 -3.00
N PHE A 72 -2.38 11.33 -3.75
CA PHE A 72 -2.86 11.48 -5.11
C PHE A 72 -3.77 10.30 -5.49
N ASP A 73 -4.44 10.49 -6.61
CA ASP A 73 -5.29 9.49 -7.25
C ASP A 73 -4.78 9.20 -8.67
N GLN A 74 -5.50 8.35 -9.39
CA GLN A 74 -5.12 7.93 -10.75
C GLN A 74 -5.25 9.02 -11.82
N LEU A 75 -5.76 10.21 -11.50
CA LEU A 75 -5.88 11.33 -12.44
C LEU A 75 -4.69 12.30 -12.35
N ALA A 76 -3.90 12.22 -11.29
CA ALA A 76 -2.72 13.05 -11.10
C ALA A 76 -1.47 12.37 -11.68
N ILE A 77 -0.55 13.18 -12.23
CA ILE A 77 0.81 12.74 -12.60
C ILE A 77 1.76 13.44 -11.63
N VAL A 78 2.47 12.67 -10.82
CA VAL A 78 3.34 13.19 -9.75
C VAL A 78 4.81 13.18 -10.15
N GLU A 79 5.22 12.26 -11.03
CA GLU A 79 6.61 12.06 -11.46
C GLU A 79 7.59 12.00 -10.25
N VAL A 80 7.31 11.09 -9.31
CA VAL A 80 7.97 11.01 -7.99
C VAL A 80 9.49 11.01 -8.12
N ARG A 81 10.03 10.20 -9.02
CA ARG A 81 11.49 10.06 -9.22
C ARG A 81 12.19 11.38 -9.57
N LYS A 82 11.51 12.29 -10.27
CA LYS A 82 12.09 13.57 -10.69
C LYS A 82 12.09 14.61 -9.57
N HIS A 83 11.17 14.48 -8.62
CA HIS A 83 10.89 15.52 -7.62
C HIS A 83 11.20 15.09 -6.18
N PHE A 84 11.29 13.79 -5.91
CA PHE A 84 11.45 13.20 -4.58
C PHE A 84 12.58 12.16 -4.57
N ASN A 85 13.09 11.86 -3.37
CA ASN A 85 14.20 10.92 -3.20
C ASN A 85 13.79 9.47 -3.49
N HIS A 86 14.78 8.60 -3.72
CA HIS A 86 14.56 7.18 -4.05
C HIS A 86 14.21 6.26 -2.89
N ASN A 87 13.87 6.84 -1.75
CA ASN A 87 13.56 6.14 -0.51
C ASN A 87 12.12 6.50 -0.13
N ALA A 88 11.16 5.99 -0.90
CA ALA A 88 9.75 6.13 -0.59
C ALA A 88 9.11 4.81 -0.13
N VAL A 89 8.03 4.96 0.63
CA VAL A 89 7.08 3.87 0.89
C VAL A 89 5.75 4.23 0.25
N SER A 90 5.16 3.28 -0.47
CA SER A 90 3.89 3.46 -1.15
C SER A 90 2.77 2.78 -0.38
N LEU A 91 1.74 3.51 -0.01
CA LEU A 91 0.50 3.00 0.56
C LEU A 91 -0.59 3.06 -0.52
N VAL A 92 -1.08 1.92 -0.96
CA VAL A 92 -2.12 1.84 -2.00
C VAL A 92 -3.39 1.28 -1.40
N CYS A 93 -4.50 2.00 -1.54
CA CYS A 93 -5.79 1.57 -1.03
C CYS A 93 -6.56 0.74 -2.05
N ILE A 94 -6.93 -0.48 -1.68
CA ILE A 94 -7.69 -1.42 -2.52
C ILE A 94 -9.03 -1.70 -1.85
N CYS A 95 -10.10 -1.09 -2.35
CA CYS A 95 -11.47 -1.25 -1.86
C CYS A 95 -12.32 -2.18 -2.74
N ASN A 96 -11.87 -2.48 -3.95
CA ASN A 96 -12.46 -3.45 -4.89
C ASN A 96 -11.40 -3.94 -5.89
N ASP A 97 -11.75 -4.92 -6.73
CA ASP A 97 -10.84 -5.52 -7.69
C ASP A 97 -10.31 -4.53 -8.75
N SER A 98 -11.12 -3.54 -9.18
CA SER A 98 -10.68 -2.54 -10.16
C SER A 98 -9.65 -1.55 -9.61
N ASP A 99 -9.56 -1.38 -8.29
CA ASP A 99 -8.56 -0.52 -7.66
C ASP A 99 -7.12 -1.06 -7.83
N THR A 100 -6.96 -2.32 -8.26
CA THR A 100 -5.64 -2.88 -8.62
C THR A 100 -4.97 -2.11 -9.77
N SER A 101 -5.75 -1.41 -10.61
CA SER A 101 -5.22 -0.50 -11.64
C SER A 101 -4.40 0.66 -11.06
N LEU A 102 -4.54 0.99 -9.77
CA LEU A 102 -3.67 1.97 -9.12
C LEU A 102 -2.19 1.55 -9.10
N LEU A 103 -1.91 0.25 -9.26
CA LEU A 103 -0.56 -0.26 -9.41
C LEU A 103 0.09 0.15 -10.74
N ASP A 104 -0.71 0.30 -11.80
CA ASP A 104 -0.24 0.87 -13.08
C ASP A 104 0.15 2.34 -12.88
N THR A 105 -0.71 3.15 -12.24
CA THR A 105 -0.41 4.55 -11.89
C THR A 105 0.86 4.65 -11.04
N LEU A 106 0.99 3.79 -10.02
CA LEU A 106 2.17 3.79 -9.16
C LEU A 106 3.45 3.50 -9.95
N ALA A 107 3.43 2.52 -10.84
CA ALA A 107 4.58 2.17 -11.67
C ALA A 107 5.00 3.33 -12.57
N GLU A 108 4.03 4.01 -13.18
CA GLU A 108 4.26 5.19 -14.03
C GLU A 108 4.86 6.35 -13.22
N ASP A 109 4.29 6.67 -12.06
CA ASP A 109 4.73 7.80 -11.24
C ASP A 109 6.07 7.58 -10.55
N THR A 110 6.39 6.33 -10.23
CA THR A 110 7.69 5.95 -9.63
C THR A 110 8.77 5.72 -10.68
N ASP A 111 8.48 5.72 -11.99
CA ASP A 111 9.46 5.49 -13.05
C ASP A 111 10.42 4.31 -12.73
N ASN A 112 9.85 3.14 -12.44
CA ASN A 112 10.57 1.89 -12.16
C ASN A 112 11.40 1.87 -10.86
N MET A 113 10.97 2.53 -9.78
CA MET A 113 11.56 2.36 -8.46
C MET A 113 11.14 1.04 -7.80
N ARG A 114 11.50 -0.07 -8.45
CA ARG A 114 11.09 -1.46 -8.18
C ARG A 114 11.36 -1.96 -6.75
N GLN A 115 12.32 -1.33 -6.07
CA GLN A 115 12.74 -1.70 -4.71
C GLN A 115 11.97 -0.98 -3.61
N GLU A 116 11.12 -0.01 -3.96
CA GLU A 116 10.34 0.70 -2.96
C GLU A 116 9.30 -0.22 -2.31
N PRO A 117 9.21 -0.25 -0.98
CA PRO A 117 8.18 -1.03 -0.32
C PRO A 117 6.78 -0.53 -0.68
N ILE A 118 5.94 -1.45 -1.17
CA ILE A 118 4.53 -1.21 -1.45
C ILE A 118 3.71 -1.90 -0.37
N ILE A 119 2.85 -1.14 0.31
CA ILE A 119 1.87 -1.65 1.25
C ILE A 119 0.50 -1.53 0.61
N LEU A 120 -0.11 -2.66 0.28
CA LEU A 120 -1.50 -2.73 -0.15
C LEU A 120 -2.41 -2.79 1.07
N TRP A 121 -3.20 -1.73 1.25
CA TRP A 121 -4.23 -1.65 2.26
C TRP A 121 -5.55 -2.13 1.67
N ILE A 122 -5.90 -3.40 1.93
CA ILE A 122 -7.10 -4.02 1.36
C ILE A 122 -8.28 -3.86 2.33
N GLN A 123 -9.31 -3.16 1.86
CA GLN A 123 -10.62 -3.01 2.52
C GLN A 123 -11.74 -3.65 1.70
N ALA A 124 -11.42 -4.73 1.01
CA ALA A 124 -12.33 -5.58 0.27
C ALA A 124 -12.24 -7.03 0.79
N ASN A 125 -13.14 -7.90 0.34
CA ASN A 125 -12.95 -9.33 0.55
C ASN A 125 -11.75 -9.79 -0.26
N VAL A 126 -10.76 -10.40 0.38
CA VAL A 126 -9.62 -10.99 -0.33
C VAL A 126 -10.08 -12.26 -1.05
N THR A 127 -10.24 -12.17 -2.36
CA THR A 127 -10.60 -13.30 -3.23
C THR A 127 -9.37 -13.80 -3.98
N GLN A 128 -9.44 -15.03 -4.50
CA GLN A 128 -8.39 -15.55 -5.39
C GLN A 128 -8.23 -14.67 -6.65
N GLN A 129 -9.32 -14.13 -7.17
CA GLN A 129 -9.30 -13.23 -8.33
C GLN A 129 -8.51 -11.96 -8.03
N LEU A 130 -8.79 -11.32 -6.88
CA LEU A 130 -8.05 -10.14 -6.45
C LEU A 130 -6.56 -10.42 -6.26
N LEU A 131 -6.21 -11.54 -5.61
CA LEU A 131 -4.81 -11.93 -5.42
C LEU A 131 -4.09 -12.22 -6.74
N ASN A 132 -4.77 -12.86 -7.69
CA ASN A 132 -4.22 -13.11 -9.03
C ASN A 132 -3.97 -11.79 -9.77
N GLU A 133 -4.89 -10.84 -9.69
CA GLU A 133 -4.72 -9.53 -10.32
C GLU A 133 -3.53 -8.77 -9.69
N ILE A 134 -3.42 -8.75 -8.36
CA ILE A 134 -2.26 -8.17 -7.65
C ILE A 134 -0.95 -8.85 -8.06
N SER A 135 -0.94 -10.19 -8.18
CA SER A 135 0.24 -10.94 -8.61
C SER A 135 0.64 -10.57 -10.04
N ASN A 136 -0.32 -10.52 -10.96
CA ASN A 136 -0.07 -10.15 -12.36
C ASN A 136 0.49 -8.73 -12.46
N GLN A 137 -0.04 -7.78 -11.70
CA GLN A 137 0.46 -6.41 -11.65
C GLN A 137 1.87 -6.33 -11.06
N SER A 138 2.14 -7.12 -10.01
CA SER A 138 3.47 -7.20 -9.39
C SER A 138 4.52 -7.72 -10.36
N GLU A 139 4.20 -8.77 -11.13
CA GLU A 139 5.06 -9.33 -12.17
C GLU A 139 5.24 -8.37 -13.35
N LYS A 140 4.14 -7.76 -13.83
CA LYS A 140 4.15 -6.82 -14.96
C LYS A 140 5.09 -5.63 -14.72
N HIS A 141 5.13 -5.12 -13.49
CA HIS A 141 5.88 -3.90 -13.13
C HIS A 141 7.17 -4.18 -12.35
N ASP A 142 7.54 -5.46 -12.20
CA ASP A 142 8.73 -5.90 -11.47
C ASP A 142 8.80 -5.35 -10.02
N PHE A 143 7.67 -5.26 -9.33
CA PHE A 143 7.63 -4.84 -7.92
C PHE A 143 8.27 -5.92 -7.02
N LEU A 144 9.28 -5.56 -6.24
CA LEU A 144 10.04 -6.54 -5.46
C LEU A 144 9.51 -6.77 -4.05
N PHE A 145 9.00 -5.72 -3.40
CA PHE A 145 8.59 -5.76 -1.99
C PHE A 145 7.15 -5.31 -1.83
N MET A 146 6.25 -6.26 -1.62
CA MET A 146 4.84 -5.98 -1.40
C MET A 146 4.33 -6.59 -0.09
N LEU A 147 3.71 -5.75 0.73
CA LEU A 147 3.02 -6.15 1.95
C LEU A 147 1.53 -5.95 1.77
N ILE A 148 0.76 -7.02 1.83
CA ILE A 148 -0.70 -7.00 1.79
C ILE A 148 -1.22 -6.98 3.23
N LEU A 149 -1.91 -5.90 3.58
CA LEU A 149 -2.61 -5.75 4.85
C LEU A 149 -4.10 -5.82 4.59
N GLU A 150 -4.72 -6.93 4.97
CA GLU A 150 -6.16 -7.11 4.86
C GLU A 150 -6.84 -6.61 6.13
N TRP A 151 -7.82 -5.71 5.95
CA TRP A 151 -8.75 -5.31 6.99
C TRP A 151 -10.18 -5.75 6.67
N GLY A 152 -10.63 -6.82 7.31
CA GLY A 152 -12.02 -7.25 7.27
C GLY A 152 -12.88 -6.47 8.28
N LYS A 153 -14.05 -5.97 7.84
CA LYS A 153 -15.13 -5.69 8.79
C LYS A 153 -15.58 -7.04 9.36
N ILE A 154 -15.43 -7.24 10.67
CA ILE A 154 -16.15 -8.31 11.35
C ILE A 154 -17.64 -7.97 11.19
N LEU A 155 -18.34 -8.68 10.32
CA LEU A 155 -19.80 -8.70 10.33
C LEU A 155 -20.21 -9.43 11.61
N ILE A 156 -20.30 -8.70 12.71
CA ILE A 156 -21.02 -9.18 13.90
C ILE A 156 -22.49 -9.17 13.46
N ASN A 157 -23.00 -10.33 13.06
CA ASN A 157 -24.44 -10.51 12.89
C ASN A 157 -25.11 -10.10 14.20
N GLN A 158 -25.98 -9.09 14.12
CA GLN A 158 -26.86 -8.65 15.20
C GLN A 158 -27.80 -9.78 15.63
#